data_AF-A0A969WFF7-F1
#
_entry.id   AF-A0A969WFF7-F1
#
_cell.length_a   1.000
_cell.length_b   1.000
_cell.length_c   1.000
_cell.angle_alpha   90.00
_cell.angle_beta   90.00
_cell.angle_gamma   90.00
#
_symmetry.space_group_name_H-M   'P 1'
#
loop_
_entity.id
_entity.type
_entity.pdbx_description
1 polymer ?
#
loop_
_entity_poly.entity_id
_entity_poly.type
_entity_poly.pdbx_seq_one_letter_code
_entity_poly.pdbx_strand_id
1 'polypeptide(L)'
;MQNDKLLASLTIIADGAAILAGIVWLPPLISWLESRNTLNVILITVLYFFFCIAVYLIRKLEKQLPPEKAKFTIPSLFTNVKFLRVIGAFFGVTLLLIILDQLGYFQSIFVVDDRVLGAGESSAFFVFGPGALLAGSLFYILVLSGETRETALVNSGRYVPLALFGLLGVNGMMLLLTAVFRAEFSLWQWPRTLLAALLAGIWLLLLFAPPRIWYLTKRPSWTPVITFIIMLIYFTWQIIA
;
A
#
# COMPACT_ATOMS: atom_id res chain seq x y z
N MET A 1 29.75 5.68 -10.33
CA MET A 1 29.67 4.60 -11.34
C MET A 1 29.43 3.20 -10.77
N GLN A 2 30.22 2.69 -9.81
CA GLN A 2 30.00 1.32 -9.30
C GLN A 2 28.72 1.18 -8.43
N ASN A 3 28.34 2.24 -7.69
CA ASN A 3 27.11 2.26 -6.89
C ASN A 3 25.82 2.39 -7.72
N ASP A 4 25.87 2.97 -8.91
CA ASP A 4 24.64 3.27 -9.69
C ASP A 4 23.94 2.01 -10.19
N LYS A 5 24.72 0.98 -10.57
CA LYS A 5 24.19 -0.33 -10.98
C LYS A 5 23.60 -1.09 -9.80
N LEU A 6 24.31 -1.13 -8.66
CA LEU A 6 23.87 -1.82 -7.44
C LEU A 6 22.56 -1.24 -6.91
N LEU A 7 22.43 0.09 -6.95
CA LEU A 7 21.21 0.74 -6.54
C LEU A 7 20.06 0.43 -7.53
N ALA A 8 20.32 0.33 -8.84
CA ALA A 8 19.29 0.06 -9.85
C ALA A 8 18.74 -1.37 -9.71
N SER A 9 19.61 -2.31 -9.32
CA SER A 9 19.18 -3.67 -9.02
C SER A 9 18.28 -3.77 -7.78
N LEU A 10 18.28 -2.80 -6.85
CA LEU A 10 17.43 -2.89 -5.65
C LEU A 10 15.94 -2.97 -5.97
N THR A 11 15.47 -2.23 -6.97
CA THR A 11 14.05 -2.27 -7.35
C THR A 11 13.72 -3.55 -8.09
N ILE A 12 14.64 -4.05 -8.92
CA ILE A 12 14.49 -5.35 -9.59
C ILE A 12 14.40 -6.45 -8.53
N ILE A 13 15.27 -6.42 -7.51
CA ILE A 13 15.27 -7.40 -6.43
C ILE A 13 13.98 -7.30 -5.61
N ALA A 14 13.58 -6.10 -5.20
CA ALA A 14 12.37 -5.92 -4.38
C ALA A 14 11.09 -6.30 -5.13
N ASP A 15 10.96 -5.91 -6.40
CA ASP A 15 9.76 -6.17 -7.21
C ASP A 15 9.74 -7.63 -7.66
N GLY A 16 10.90 -8.19 -8.02
CA GLY A 16 11.04 -9.61 -8.32
C GLY A 16 10.72 -10.50 -7.10
N ALA A 17 11.22 -10.13 -5.92
CA ALA A 17 10.88 -10.82 -4.67
C ALA A 17 9.40 -10.73 -4.35
N ALA A 18 8.74 -9.60 -4.65
CA ALA A 18 7.30 -9.45 -4.47
C ALA A 18 6.49 -10.35 -5.41
N ILE A 19 6.88 -10.45 -6.68
CA ILE A 19 6.25 -11.36 -7.65
C ILE A 19 6.45 -12.81 -7.21
N LEU A 20 7.67 -13.19 -6.82
CA LEU A 20 7.96 -14.54 -6.30
C LEU A 20 7.14 -14.84 -5.04
N ALA A 21 7.05 -13.88 -4.12
CA ALA A 21 6.20 -14.01 -2.95
C ALA A 21 4.72 -14.13 -3.34
N GLY A 22 4.27 -13.41 -4.36
CA GLY A 22 2.91 -13.51 -4.91
C GLY A 22 2.62 -14.92 -5.43
N ILE A 23 3.55 -15.53 -6.16
CA ILE A 23 3.37 -16.89 -6.68
C ILE A 23 3.20 -17.92 -5.53
N VAL A 24 3.98 -17.77 -4.46
CA VAL A 24 4.02 -18.75 -3.36
C VAL A 24 2.95 -18.50 -2.30
N TRP A 25 2.78 -17.24 -1.88
CA TRP A 25 1.98 -16.88 -0.70
C TRP A 25 0.60 -16.33 -1.01
N LEU A 26 0.35 -15.85 -2.24
CA LEU A 26 -0.95 -15.26 -2.57
C LEU A 26 -2.10 -16.30 -2.47
N PRO A 27 -2.00 -17.53 -3.01
CA PRO A 27 -3.08 -18.51 -2.90
C PRO A 27 -3.51 -18.84 -1.46
N PRO A 28 -2.60 -19.17 -0.51
CA PRO A 28 -3.02 -19.42 0.87
C PRO A 28 -3.52 -18.16 1.58
N LEU A 29 -2.96 -16.96 1.26
CA LEU A 29 -3.45 -15.70 1.82
C LEU A 29 -4.87 -15.39 1.38
N ILE A 30 -5.22 -15.63 0.11
CA ILE A 30 -6.59 -15.44 -0.39
C ILE A 30 -7.56 -16.33 0.38
N SER A 31 -7.27 -17.63 0.47
CA SER A 31 -8.14 -18.59 1.17
C SER A 31 -8.32 -18.23 2.65
N TRP A 32 -7.27 -17.73 3.30
CA TRP A 32 -7.36 -17.25 4.68
C TRP A 32 -8.23 -15.98 4.79
N LEU A 33 -8.05 -15.01 3.89
CA LEU A 33 -8.77 -13.74 3.91
C LEU A 33 -10.26 -13.86 3.50
N GLU A 34 -10.65 -14.93 2.81
CA GLU A 34 -12.07 -15.26 2.57
C GLU A 34 -12.81 -15.59 3.88
N SER A 35 -12.11 -16.15 4.87
CA SER A 35 -12.66 -16.36 6.21
C SER A 35 -12.56 -15.07 7.02
N ARG A 36 -13.57 -14.19 6.90
CA ARG A 36 -13.66 -12.91 7.64
C ARG A 36 -13.44 -13.14 9.13
N ASN A 37 -12.32 -12.64 9.66
CA ASN A 37 -11.87 -12.91 11.02
C ASN A 37 -11.08 -11.72 11.58
N THR A 38 -11.19 -11.48 12.88
CA THR A 38 -10.38 -10.52 13.64
C THR A 38 -8.87 -10.73 13.46
N LEU A 39 -8.40 -11.96 13.26
CA LEU A 39 -6.98 -12.23 12.96
C LEU A 39 -6.52 -11.55 11.66
N ASN A 40 -7.38 -11.50 10.64
CA ASN A 40 -7.08 -10.83 9.37
C ASN A 40 -6.92 -9.32 9.60
N VAL A 41 -7.75 -8.74 10.46
CA VAL A 41 -7.70 -7.31 10.82
C VAL A 41 -6.40 -6.97 11.53
N ILE A 42 -5.95 -7.83 12.45
CA ILE A 42 -4.65 -7.68 13.13
C ILE A 42 -3.52 -7.74 12.09
N LEU A 43 -3.52 -8.73 11.20
CA LEU A 43 -2.53 -8.88 10.14
C LEU A 43 -2.48 -7.63 9.24
N ILE A 44 -3.63 -7.17 8.77
CA ILE A 44 -3.77 -5.99 7.90
C ILE A 44 -3.25 -4.74 8.59
N THR A 45 -3.60 -4.55 9.86
CA THR A 45 -3.20 -3.38 10.64
C THR A 45 -1.70 -3.39 10.93
N VAL A 46 -1.14 -4.54 11.33
CA VAL A 46 0.31 -4.69 11.56
C VAL A 46 1.10 -4.43 10.27
N LEU A 47 0.69 -5.02 9.15
CA LEU A 47 1.35 -4.79 7.85
C LEU A 47 1.18 -3.34 7.37
N TYR A 48 0.05 -2.70 7.66
CA TYR A 48 -0.13 -1.27 7.40
C TYR A 48 0.84 -0.38 8.21
N PHE A 49 1.11 -0.70 9.47
CA PHE A 49 2.13 0.01 10.25
C PHE A 49 3.53 -0.21 9.68
N PHE A 50 3.88 -1.45 9.31
CA PHE A 50 5.14 -1.73 8.61
C PHE A 50 5.26 -0.98 7.29
N PHE A 51 4.17 -0.89 6.52
CA PHE A 51 4.09 -0.08 5.30
C PHE A 51 4.35 1.40 5.60
N CYS A 52 3.71 1.96 6.62
CA CYS A 52 3.93 3.35 7.02
C CYS A 52 5.40 3.61 7.40
N ILE A 53 6.01 2.71 8.17
CA ILE A 53 7.44 2.77 8.53
C ILE A 53 8.31 2.68 7.26
N ALA A 54 7.99 1.77 6.35
CA ALA A 54 8.72 1.58 5.10
C ALA A 54 8.70 2.85 4.23
N VAL A 55 7.52 3.48 4.07
CA VAL A 55 7.41 4.76 3.35
C VAL A 55 8.18 5.86 4.05
N TYR A 56 8.09 5.95 5.38
CA TYR A 56 8.87 6.91 6.16
C TYR A 56 10.39 6.73 5.97
N LEU A 57 10.87 5.49 5.89
CA LEU A 57 12.29 5.18 5.63
C LEU A 57 12.72 5.57 4.21
N ILE A 58 11.87 5.37 3.20
CA ILE A 58 12.13 5.86 1.82
C ILE A 58 12.33 7.38 1.83
N ARG A 59 11.51 8.12 2.59
CA ARG A 59 11.59 9.59 2.66
C ARG A 59 12.90 10.09 3.29
N LYS A 60 13.53 9.29 4.16
CA LYS A 60 14.83 9.57 4.81
C LYS A 60 16.06 9.38 3.90
N LEU A 61 15.90 8.76 2.73
CA LEU A 61 16.98 8.59 1.77
C LEU A 61 17.44 9.96 1.22
N GLU A 62 18.74 10.12 1.03
CA GLU A 62 19.32 11.28 0.35
C GLU A 62 18.89 11.32 -1.13
N LYS A 63 18.59 12.51 -1.64
CA LYS A 63 18.30 12.70 -3.07
C LYS A 63 19.58 12.53 -3.89
N GLN A 64 19.54 11.65 -4.89
CA GLN A 64 20.58 11.58 -5.90
C GLN A 64 20.31 12.58 -7.01
N LEU A 65 21.30 13.41 -7.32
CA LEU A 65 21.30 14.24 -8.52
C LEU A 65 21.17 13.31 -9.74
N PRO A 66 20.23 13.56 -10.66
CA PRO A 66 20.18 12.81 -11.89
C PRO A 66 21.54 12.96 -12.61
N PRO A 67 22.07 11.91 -13.25
CA PRO A 67 23.22 12.09 -14.12
C PRO A 67 22.84 13.14 -15.18
N GLU A 68 23.74 14.07 -15.52
CA GLU A 68 23.47 15.24 -16.42
C GLU A 68 22.77 14.90 -17.75
N LYS A 69 22.77 13.61 -18.15
CA LYS A 69 22.13 13.09 -19.37
C LYS A 69 20.72 12.53 -19.18
N ALA A 70 20.20 12.44 -17.94
CA ALA A 70 18.89 11.85 -17.67
C ALA A 70 17.76 12.89 -17.81
N LYS A 71 17.00 12.81 -18.91
CA LYS A 71 15.76 13.59 -19.17
C LYS A 71 14.54 13.14 -18.35
N PHE A 72 14.72 12.43 -17.22
CA PHE A 72 13.59 11.90 -16.46
C PHE A 72 13.09 12.95 -15.47
N THR A 73 11.94 13.55 -15.78
CA THR A 73 11.28 14.55 -14.93
C THR A 73 10.00 13.97 -14.36
N ILE A 74 9.86 14.04 -13.04
CA ILE A 74 8.62 13.62 -12.37
C ILE A 74 7.59 14.75 -12.53
N PRO A 75 6.34 14.45 -12.96
CA PRO A 75 5.32 15.47 -13.09
C PRO A 75 5.05 16.17 -11.75
N SER A 76 4.88 17.50 -11.78
CA SER A 76 4.70 18.35 -10.60
C SER A 76 3.45 18.01 -9.77
N LEU A 77 2.45 17.38 -10.39
CA LEU A 77 1.26 16.89 -9.69
C LEU A 77 1.64 15.88 -8.60
N PHE A 78 2.60 15.00 -8.89
CA PHE A 78 2.99 13.91 -8.01
C PHE A 78 3.95 14.34 -6.88
N THR A 79 4.48 15.56 -6.94
CA THR A 79 5.26 16.18 -5.86
C THR A 79 4.44 17.16 -5.02
N ASN A 80 3.19 17.43 -5.41
CA ASN A 80 2.31 18.35 -4.70
C ASN A 80 1.78 17.71 -3.39
N VAL A 81 2.08 18.34 -2.26
CA VAL A 81 1.65 17.87 -0.93
C VAL A 81 0.12 17.76 -0.81
N LYS A 82 -0.65 18.67 -1.42
CA LYS A 82 -2.12 18.60 -1.38
C LYS A 82 -2.63 17.35 -2.08
N PHE A 83 -2.07 17.03 -3.24
CA PHE A 83 -2.42 15.82 -3.99
C PHE A 83 -2.06 14.55 -3.21
N LEU A 84 -0.85 14.51 -2.64
CA LEU A 84 -0.42 13.39 -1.79
C LEU A 84 -1.30 13.19 -0.56
N ARG A 85 -1.80 14.27 0.07
CA ARG A 85 -2.76 14.18 1.19
C ARG A 85 -4.09 13.60 0.76
N VAL A 86 -4.62 14.01 -0.39
CA VAL A 86 -5.86 13.46 -0.95
C VAL A 86 -5.71 11.97 -1.21
N ILE A 87 -4.59 11.54 -1.82
CA ILE A 87 -4.34 10.11 -2.02
C ILE A 87 -4.14 9.37 -0.69
N GLY A 88 -3.45 9.98 0.27
CA GLY A 88 -3.31 9.41 1.61
C GLY A 88 -4.66 9.20 2.30
N ALA A 89 -5.59 10.14 2.15
CA ALA A 89 -6.96 10.00 2.64
C ALA A 89 -7.72 8.89 1.91
N PHE A 90 -7.60 8.81 0.59
CA PHE A 90 -8.17 7.73 -0.20
C PHE A 90 -7.66 6.34 0.25
N PHE A 91 -6.36 6.23 0.52
CA PHE A 91 -5.76 5.02 1.08
C PHE A 91 -6.34 4.69 2.46
N GLY A 92 -6.42 5.68 3.36
CA GLY A 92 -6.96 5.48 4.71
C GLY A 92 -8.44 5.06 4.70
N VAL A 93 -9.25 5.66 3.83
CA VAL A 93 -10.65 5.26 3.65
C VAL A 93 -10.74 3.84 3.09
N THR A 94 -9.93 3.50 2.08
CA THR A 94 -9.90 2.13 1.53
C THR A 94 -9.54 1.11 2.62
N LEU A 95 -8.51 1.40 3.41
CA LEU A 95 -8.08 0.52 4.49
C LEU A 95 -9.15 0.37 5.57
N LEU A 96 -9.84 1.46 5.93
CA LEU A 96 -10.95 1.42 6.87
C LEU A 96 -12.06 0.49 6.37
N LEU A 97 -12.47 0.64 5.10
CA LEU A 97 -13.52 -0.20 4.51
C LEU A 97 -13.15 -1.68 4.55
N ILE A 98 -11.90 -2.01 4.23
CA ILE A 98 -11.37 -3.38 4.32
C ILE A 98 -11.44 -3.89 5.77
N ILE A 99 -10.99 -3.10 6.74
CA ILE A 99 -11.02 -3.50 8.15
C ILE A 99 -12.46 -3.74 8.61
N LEU A 100 -13.38 -2.84 8.27
CA LEU A 100 -14.79 -2.95 8.64
C LEU A 100 -15.44 -4.19 8.00
N ASP A 101 -15.15 -4.47 6.73
CA ASP A 101 -15.67 -5.69 6.08
C ASP A 101 -15.12 -6.97 6.71
N GLN A 102 -13.81 -7.01 7.00
CA GLN A 102 -13.17 -8.16 7.65
C GLN A 102 -13.63 -8.38 9.10
N LEU A 103 -14.13 -7.34 9.77
CA LEU A 103 -14.82 -7.44 11.07
C LEU A 103 -16.29 -7.86 10.94
N GLY A 104 -16.84 -7.95 9.71
CA GLY A 104 -18.25 -8.23 9.47
C GLY A 104 -19.17 -7.04 9.76
N TYR A 105 -18.63 -5.82 9.93
CA TYR A 105 -19.38 -4.64 10.34
C TYR A 105 -20.60 -4.37 9.43
N PHE A 106 -20.42 -4.44 8.11
CA PHE A 106 -21.51 -4.19 7.15
C PHE A 106 -22.65 -5.21 7.22
N GLN A 107 -22.40 -6.41 7.72
CA GLN A 107 -23.46 -7.40 7.94
C GLN A 107 -24.14 -7.15 9.29
N SER A 108 -23.38 -6.79 10.32
CA SER A 108 -23.88 -6.55 11.67
C SER A 108 -24.75 -5.30 11.80
N ILE A 109 -24.47 -4.23 11.03
CA ILE A 109 -25.21 -2.96 11.15
C ILE A 109 -26.71 -3.07 10.84
N PHE A 110 -27.13 -4.08 10.07
CA PHE A 110 -28.53 -4.31 9.71
C PHE A 110 -29.27 -5.27 10.64
N VAL A 111 -28.54 -5.95 11.53
CA VAL A 111 -29.08 -6.95 12.47
C VAL A 111 -29.12 -6.41 13.90
N VAL A 112 -28.27 -5.44 14.21
CA VAL A 112 -28.20 -4.78 15.51
C VAL A 112 -29.47 -3.94 15.76
N ASP A 113 -30.25 -4.34 16.76
CA ASP A 113 -31.38 -3.56 17.30
C ASP A 113 -30.87 -2.64 18.42
N ASP A 114 -30.96 -1.33 18.20
CA ASP A 114 -30.55 -0.27 19.13
C ASP A 114 -31.43 -0.21 20.39
N ARG A 115 -32.57 -0.91 20.40
CA ARG A 115 -33.43 -1.06 21.58
C ARG A 115 -32.92 -2.14 22.54
N VAL A 116 -32.11 -3.07 22.04
CA VAL A 116 -31.54 -4.17 22.82
C VAL A 116 -30.13 -3.82 23.32
N LEU A 117 -29.35 -3.10 22.52
CA LEU A 117 -28.06 -2.57 22.93
C LEU A 117 -28.23 -1.26 23.69
N GLY A 118 -27.60 -1.17 24.88
CA GLY A 118 -27.59 0.07 25.64
C GLY A 118 -26.97 1.21 24.83
N ALA A 119 -27.36 2.45 25.12
CA ALA A 119 -26.89 3.63 24.39
C ALA A 119 -25.34 3.71 24.32
N GLY A 120 -24.65 3.25 25.37
CA GLY A 120 -23.20 3.14 25.41
C GLY A 120 -22.63 2.16 24.39
N GLU A 121 -23.16 0.93 24.34
CA GLU A 121 -22.70 -0.13 23.43
C GLU A 121 -23.01 0.22 21.96
N SER A 122 -24.21 0.75 21.71
CA SER A 122 -24.60 1.27 20.40
C SER A 122 -23.66 2.37 19.92
N SER A 123 -23.33 3.34 20.80
CA SER A 123 -22.37 4.40 20.45
C SER A 123 -20.95 3.89 20.20
N ALA A 124 -20.50 2.89 20.98
CA ALA A 124 -19.22 2.25 20.80
C ALA A 124 -19.12 1.53 19.45
N PHE A 125 -20.20 0.84 19.07
CA PHE A 125 -20.29 0.09 17.82
C PHE A 125 -20.41 0.99 16.59
N PHE A 126 -21.33 1.95 16.58
CA PHE A 126 -21.64 2.75 15.39
C PHE A 126 -20.72 3.97 15.19
N VAL A 127 -20.18 4.54 16.27
CA VAL A 127 -19.46 5.81 16.20
C VAL A 127 -18.00 5.65 16.60
N PHE A 128 -17.73 5.20 17.83
CA PHE A 128 -16.36 5.22 18.36
C PHE A 128 -15.45 4.17 17.72
N GLY A 129 -15.94 2.96 17.45
CA GLY A 129 -15.17 1.91 16.78
C GLY A 129 -14.71 2.32 15.37
N PRO A 130 -15.64 2.59 14.44
CA PRO A 130 -15.30 3.06 13.10
C PRO A 130 -14.51 4.37 13.12
N GLY A 131 -14.81 5.29 14.04
CA GLY A 131 -14.09 6.55 14.20
C GLY A 131 -12.63 6.37 14.61
N ALA A 132 -12.33 5.49 15.57
CA ALA A 132 -10.97 5.17 15.99
C ALA A 132 -10.19 4.48 14.86
N LEU A 133 -10.83 3.56 14.14
CA LEU A 133 -10.24 2.89 12.97
C LEU A 133 -9.95 3.88 11.84
N LEU A 134 -10.84 4.85 11.59
CA LEU A 134 -10.61 5.93 10.63
C LEU A 134 -9.40 6.78 11.04
N ALA A 135 -9.32 7.17 12.30
CA ALA A 135 -8.17 7.93 12.81
C ALA A 135 -6.86 7.15 12.61
N GLY A 136 -6.86 5.85 12.91
CA GLY A 136 -5.72 4.96 12.67
C GLY A 136 -5.39 4.80 11.19
N SER A 137 -6.37 4.66 10.31
CA SER A 137 -6.16 4.47 8.88
C SER A 137 -5.68 5.73 8.17
N LEU A 138 -5.97 6.91 8.72
CA LEU A 138 -5.46 8.20 8.25
C LEU A 138 -4.02 8.50 8.71
N PHE A 139 -3.39 7.64 9.52
CA PHE A 139 -2.01 7.80 9.98
C PHE A 139 -1.01 7.98 8.81
N TYR A 140 -1.26 7.31 7.69
CA TYR A 140 -0.47 7.45 6.47
C TYR A 140 -0.43 8.90 5.92
N ILE A 141 -1.47 9.70 6.13
CA ILE A 141 -1.46 11.13 5.77
C ILE A 141 -0.37 11.87 6.56
N LEU A 142 -0.22 11.57 7.85
CA LEU A 142 0.83 12.16 8.68
C LEU A 142 2.21 11.75 8.16
N VAL A 143 2.36 10.48 7.78
CA VAL A 143 3.60 9.95 7.18
C VAL A 143 3.91 10.60 5.85
N LEU A 144 2.93 10.97 5.01
CA LEU A 144 3.17 11.67 3.76
C LEU A 144 3.39 13.18 3.93
N SER A 145 2.76 13.79 4.92
CA SER A 145 2.75 15.25 5.12
C SER A 145 3.84 15.78 6.05
N GLY A 146 4.36 14.96 6.96
CA GLY A 146 5.39 15.38 7.92
C GLY A 146 6.71 15.70 7.23
N GLU A 147 7.46 16.69 7.69
CA GLU A 147 8.80 16.97 7.16
C GLU A 147 9.80 15.91 7.66
N THR A 148 10.60 15.37 6.74
CA THR A 148 11.62 14.36 7.07
C THR A 148 12.99 14.86 6.68
N ARG A 149 13.92 14.87 7.65
CA ARG A 149 15.34 15.11 7.38
C ARG A 149 15.95 13.91 6.68
N GLU A 150 16.80 14.19 5.70
CA GLU A 150 17.57 13.17 5.00
C GLU A 150 18.71 12.72 5.92
N THR A 151 18.73 11.44 6.29
CA THR A 151 19.71 10.88 7.25
C THR A 151 20.52 9.74 6.67
N ALA A 152 20.05 9.13 5.57
CA ALA A 152 20.72 8.02 4.92
C ALA A 152 21.42 8.53 3.66
N LEU A 153 22.71 8.84 3.81
CA LEU A 153 23.56 9.31 2.72
C LEU A 153 23.86 8.18 1.73
N VAL A 154 24.02 8.50 0.45
CA VAL A 154 24.28 7.55 -0.65
C VAL A 154 25.51 6.69 -0.38
N ASN A 155 26.55 7.27 0.21
CA ASN A 155 27.79 6.58 0.53
C ASN A 155 27.78 5.89 1.90
N SER A 156 26.65 5.94 2.62
CA SER A 156 26.51 5.24 3.90
C SER A 156 26.07 3.79 3.66
N GLY A 157 26.63 2.84 4.42
CA GLY A 157 26.19 1.43 4.40
C GLY A 157 24.72 1.24 4.82
N ARG A 158 24.07 2.29 5.34
CA ARG A 158 22.65 2.29 5.73
C ARG A 158 21.72 2.54 4.54
N TYR A 159 22.19 3.11 3.43
CA TYR A 159 21.32 3.49 2.31
C TYR A 159 20.61 2.28 1.69
N VAL A 160 21.39 1.26 1.31
CA VAL A 160 20.90 0.05 0.64
C VAL A 160 19.86 -0.70 1.47
N PRO A 161 20.11 -1.07 2.74
CA PRO A 161 19.13 -1.81 3.54
C PRO A 161 17.86 -1.00 3.80
N LEU A 162 17.96 0.33 4.02
CA LEU A 162 16.78 1.18 4.20
C LEU A 162 15.93 1.27 2.92
N ALA A 163 16.57 1.43 1.76
CA ALA A 163 15.89 1.45 0.48
C ALA A 163 15.20 0.11 0.20
N LEU A 164 15.90 -1.01 0.43
CA LEU A 164 15.34 -2.35 0.22
C LEU A 164 14.17 -2.64 1.16
N PHE A 165 14.32 -2.35 2.46
CA PHE A 165 13.24 -2.50 3.44
C PHE A 165 12.04 -1.62 3.09
N GLY A 166 12.29 -0.37 2.67
CA GLY A 166 11.28 0.55 2.19
C GLY A 166 10.47 -0.03 1.03
N LEU A 167 11.15 -0.52 0.00
CA LEU A 167 10.52 -1.10 -1.19
C LEU A 167 9.78 -2.42 -0.87
N LEU A 168 10.38 -3.29 -0.06
CA LEU A 168 9.77 -4.55 0.36
C LEU A 168 8.52 -4.31 1.21
N GLY A 169 8.52 -3.32 2.10
CA GLY A 169 7.33 -2.97 2.89
C GLY A 169 6.18 -2.45 2.03
N VAL A 170 6.48 -1.62 1.02
CA VAL A 170 5.49 -1.19 0.01
C VAL A 170 4.94 -2.38 -0.76
N ASN A 171 5.81 -3.30 -1.17
CA ASN A 171 5.43 -4.47 -1.96
C ASN A 171 4.65 -5.50 -1.15
N GLY A 172 5.00 -5.72 0.10
CA GLY A 172 4.30 -6.61 1.01
C GLY A 172 2.86 -6.15 1.24
N MET A 173 2.65 -4.85 1.44
CA MET A 173 1.31 -4.28 1.56
C MET A 173 0.52 -4.39 0.24
N MET A 174 1.17 -4.22 -0.91
CA MET A 174 0.53 -4.42 -2.21
C MET A 174 0.10 -5.88 -2.42
N LEU A 175 0.95 -6.83 -2.06
CA LEU A 175 0.62 -8.26 -2.09
C LEU A 175 -0.58 -8.56 -1.19
N LEU A 176 -0.58 -8.04 0.04
CA LEU A 176 -1.69 -8.23 0.98
C LEU A 176 -3.00 -7.65 0.43
N LEU A 177 -2.99 -6.39 -0.05
CA LEU A 177 -4.22 -5.79 -0.60
C LEU A 177 -4.68 -6.48 -1.88
N THR A 178 -3.77 -7.05 -2.66
CA THR A 178 -4.13 -7.90 -3.80
C THR A 178 -4.88 -9.14 -3.32
N ALA A 179 -4.40 -9.80 -2.26
CA ALA A 179 -5.08 -10.96 -1.68
C ALA A 179 -6.46 -10.59 -1.12
N VAL A 180 -6.57 -9.46 -0.42
CA VAL A 180 -7.84 -8.92 0.09
C VAL A 180 -8.81 -8.67 -1.08
N PHE A 181 -8.40 -7.91 -2.09
CA PHE A 181 -9.27 -7.62 -3.23
C PHE A 181 -9.68 -8.88 -3.98
N ARG A 182 -8.80 -9.86 -4.13
CA ARG A 182 -9.16 -11.15 -4.73
C ARG A 182 -10.23 -11.89 -3.89
N ALA A 183 -10.05 -11.94 -2.57
CA ALA A 183 -11.02 -12.55 -1.66
C ALA A 183 -12.38 -11.84 -1.74
N GLU A 184 -12.41 -10.51 -1.76
CA GLU A 184 -13.65 -9.74 -1.93
C GLU A 184 -14.30 -10.02 -3.30
N PHE A 185 -13.53 -10.05 -4.39
CA PHE A 185 -14.05 -10.37 -5.71
C PHE A 185 -14.71 -11.76 -5.77
N SER A 186 -14.15 -12.72 -5.04
CA SER A 186 -14.68 -14.08 -4.88
C SER A 186 -16.01 -14.06 -4.10
N LEU A 187 -16.03 -13.42 -2.92
CA LEU A 187 -17.20 -13.36 -2.02
C LEU A 187 -18.38 -12.62 -2.65
N TRP A 188 -18.13 -11.50 -3.30
CA TRP A 188 -19.16 -10.66 -3.93
C TRP A 188 -19.49 -11.07 -5.36
N GLN A 189 -18.90 -12.16 -5.87
CA GLN A 189 -19.12 -12.71 -7.21
C GLN A 189 -18.97 -11.67 -8.33
N TRP A 190 -17.98 -10.79 -8.22
CA TRP A 190 -17.76 -9.74 -9.22
C TRP A 190 -17.43 -10.32 -10.59
N PRO A 191 -17.91 -9.70 -11.68
CA PRO A 191 -17.64 -10.19 -13.02
C PRO A 191 -16.14 -10.08 -13.32
N ARG A 192 -15.51 -11.21 -13.67
CA ARG A 192 -14.09 -11.32 -14.04
C ARG A 192 -13.83 -10.80 -15.46
N THR A 193 -14.17 -9.53 -15.67
CA THR A 193 -14.07 -8.84 -16.95
C THR A 193 -12.81 -7.99 -17.04
N LEU A 194 -12.45 -7.58 -18.25
CA LEU A 194 -11.36 -6.63 -18.46
C LEU A 194 -11.61 -5.30 -17.72
N LEU A 195 -12.86 -4.83 -17.68
CA LEU A 195 -13.21 -3.59 -16.96
C LEU A 195 -12.93 -3.71 -15.47
N ALA A 196 -13.30 -4.83 -14.84
CA ALA A 196 -12.98 -5.12 -13.45
C ALA A 196 -11.46 -5.12 -13.19
N ALA A 197 -10.69 -5.74 -14.09
CA ALA A 197 -9.23 -5.73 -14.02
C ALA A 197 -8.67 -4.31 -14.09
N LEU A 198 -9.16 -3.50 -15.02
CA LEU A 198 -8.74 -2.11 -15.17
C LEU A 198 -9.05 -1.29 -13.92
N LEU A 199 -10.25 -1.44 -13.34
CA LEU A 199 -10.62 -0.75 -12.10
C LEU A 199 -9.74 -1.18 -10.93
N ALA A 200 -9.50 -2.48 -10.75
CA ALA A 200 -8.61 -2.99 -9.72
C ALA A 200 -7.17 -2.49 -9.90
N GLY A 201 -6.67 -2.48 -11.14
CA GLY A 201 -5.34 -1.96 -11.47
C GLY A 201 -5.22 -0.46 -11.21
N ILE A 202 -6.24 0.34 -11.55
CA ILE A 202 -6.31 1.76 -11.22
C ILE A 202 -6.32 1.95 -9.71
N TRP A 203 -7.08 1.13 -8.97
CA TRP A 203 -7.13 1.20 -7.52
C TRP A 203 -5.75 0.94 -6.89
N LEU A 204 -5.08 -0.15 -7.29
CA LEU A 204 -3.72 -0.46 -6.86
C LEU A 204 -2.72 0.65 -7.26
N LEU A 205 -2.84 1.20 -8.47
CA LEU A 205 -2.02 2.32 -8.92
C LEU A 205 -2.20 3.52 -7.99
N LEU A 206 -3.44 3.91 -7.67
CA LEU A 206 -3.71 5.04 -6.79
C LEU A 206 -3.15 4.83 -5.39
N LEU A 207 -3.24 3.61 -4.85
CA LEU A 207 -2.74 3.30 -3.51
C LEU A 207 -1.20 3.24 -3.43
N PHE A 208 -0.55 2.66 -4.44
CA PHE A 208 0.87 2.31 -4.38
C PHE A 208 1.79 3.13 -5.29
N ALA A 209 1.26 3.92 -6.23
CA ALA A 209 2.07 4.88 -6.97
C ALA A 209 2.69 5.97 -6.06
N PRO A 210 1.98 6.61 -5.09
CA PRO A 210 2.57 7.66 -4.26
C PRO A 210 3.84 7.27 -3.51
N PRO A 211 3.92 6.13 -2.79
CA PRO A 211 5.15 5.75 -2.11
C PRO A 211 6.28 5.41 -3.11
N ARG A 212 5.94 4.90 -4.30
CA ARG A 212 6.92 4.65 -5.37
C ARG A 212 7.43 5.93 -6.02
N ILE A 213 6.56 6.92 -6.18
CA ILE A 213 6.92 8.26 -6.64
C ILE A 213 7.91 8.88 -5.65
N TRP A 214 7.68 8.75 -4.34
CA TRP A 214 8.65 9.23 -3.35
C TRP A 214 10.03 8.62 -3.56
N TYR A 215 10.10 7.30 -3.78
CA TYR A 215 11.38 6.66 -4.13
C TYR A 215 11.98 7.23 -5.43
N LEU A 216 11.16 7.43 -6.47
CA LEU A 216 11.59 8.04 -7.73
C LEU A 216 12.08 9.49 -7.57
N THR A 217 11.51 10.28 -6.65
CA THR A 217 12.00 11.64 -6.36
C THR A 217 13.38 11.64 -5.71
N LYS A 218 13.73 10.56 -4.99
CA LYS A 218 15.07 10.35 -4.46
C LYS A 218 16.00 9.81 -5.52
N ARG A 219 15.48 9.05 -6.48
CA ARG A 219 16.26 8.40 -7.53
C ARG A 219 15.52 8.32 -8.88
N PRO A 220 15.63 9.38 -9.71
CA PRO A 220 14.96 9.43 -10.99
C PRO A 220 15.57 8.41 -11.97
N SER A 221 14.81 7.39 -12.36
CA SER A 221 15.20 6.37 -13.33
C SER A 221 13.97 5.70 -13.93
N TRP A 222 14.12 5.16 -15.15
CA TRP A 222 13.09 4.33 -15.79
C TRP A 222 12.98 2.92 -15.21
N THR A 223 14.07 2.39 -14.64
CA THR A 223 14.08 1.00 -14.11
C THR A 223 13.00 0.77 -13.06
N PRO A 224 12.87 1.60 -12.00
CA PRO A 224 11.83 1.42 -10.98
C PRO A 224 10.41 1.58 -11.53
N VAL A 225 10.24 2.41 -12.57
CA VAL A 225 8.94 2.62 -13.24
C VAL A 225 8.53 1.34 -13.97
N ILE A 226 9.43 0.79 -14.77
CA ILE A 226 9.17 -0.42 -15.57
C ILE A 226 8.91 -1.61 -14.64
N THR A 227 9.73 -1.83 -13.62
CA THR A 227 9.54 -2.95 -12.69
C THR A 227 8.25 -2.82 -11.89
N PHE A 228 7.88 -1.60 -11.48
CA PHE A 228 6.60 -1.33 -10.83
C PHE A 228 5.40 -1.62 -11.75
N ILE A 229 5.45 -1.21 -13.02
CA ILE A 229 4.39 -1.48 -14.00
C ILE A 229 4.22 -2.99 -14.22
N ILE A 230 5.32 -3.73 -14.40
CA ILE A 230 5.28 -5.20 -14.55
C ILE A 230 4.63 -5.85 -13.34
N MET A 231 5.04 -5.45 -12.13
CA MET A 231 4.49 -5.97 -10.88
C MET A 231 3.00 -5.59 -10.72
N LEU A 232 2.61 -4.37 -11.11
CA LEU A 232 1.22 -3.92 -11.08
C LEU A 232 0.34 -4.74 -12.02
N ILE A 233 0.80 -5.00 -13.25
CA ILE A 233 0.08 -5.85 -14.22
C ILE A 233 -0.08 -7.25 -13.65
N TYR A 234 0.98 -7.83 -13.08
CA TYR A 234 0.92 -9.15 -12.45
C TYR A 234 -0.11 -9.20 -11.32
N PHE A 235 -0.06 -8.29 -10.34
CA PHE A 235 -1.01 -8.31 -9.22
C PHE A 235 -2.44 -7.99 -9.65
N THR A 236 -2.62 -7.08 -10.61
CA THR A 236 -3.95 -6.79 -11.18
C THR A 236 -4.55 -8.05 -11.83
N TRP A 237 -3.73 -8.80 -12.56
CA TRP A 237 -4.15 -10.07 -13.14
C TRP A 237 -4.54 -11.09 -12.05
N GLN A 238 -3.77 -11.19 -10.97
CA GLN A 238 -4.09 -12.11 -9.87
C GLN A 238 -5.41 -11.78 -9.13
N ILE A 239 -5.89 -10.54 -9.17
CA ILE A 239 -7.19 -10.18 -8.58
C ILE A 239 -8.36 -10.78 -9.38
N ILE A 240 -8.24 -10.83 -10.70
CA ILE A 240 -9.33 -11.30 -11.56
C ILE A 240 -9.21 -12.78 -11.96
N ALA A 241 -8.00 -13.34 -12.00
CA ALA A 241 -7.76 -14.74 -12.36
C ALA A 241 -8.34 -15.68 -11.30
#